data_AF-A0A2S1YSM3-F1
#
_entry.id   AF-A0A2S1YSM3-F1
#
_cell.length_a   1.000
_cell.length_b   1.000
_cell.length_c   1.000
_cell.angle_alpha   90.00
_cell.angle_beta   90.00
_cell.angle_gamma   90.00
#
_symmetry.space_group_name_H-M   'P 1'
#
loop_
_entity.id
_entity.type
_entity.pdbx_description
1 polymer ?
#
loop_
_entity_poly.entity_id
_entity_poly.type
_entity_poly.pdbx_seq_one_letter_code
_entity_poly.pdbx_strand_id
1 'polypeptide(L)'
;MRKVILMKGLPGSGKSTLAKKIVAENPENYKRINRDDLRAMFDNGITSQSNEKFVKKVRDLLIVKSLEEGKNIVIDDTNLSETNLRRVSQLVQEYNTKFNQKVEVEVMEVNTDVAVCIERDALREKPVGEKVIRKMHRQFFKDSPEYCAQNPDLPKAIICDLDGTLALMNGRNPFDASKCDEDELNNPVANVLRNYKKLGYQILLVSGREDRYKEPTLRFLEKHEIEYDDLIMRKTKDSRKDSIIKTEIYNESIKDKYFVEFVLDDRNQVVDTWRNDLKLPCFQVYYGDF
;
A
#
# COMPACT_ATOMS: atom_id res chain seq x y z
N MET A 1 30.32 24.26 11.31
CA MET A 1 28.92 24.60 11.63
C MET A 1 28.22 23.33 12.08
N ARG A 2 27.41 23.38 13.15
CA ARG A 2 26.76 22.18 13.69
C ARG A 2 25.52 21.83 12.90
N LYS A 3 25.27 20.54 12.69
CA LYS A 3 24.12 20.09 11.90
C LYS A 3 23.42 18.84 12.43
N VAL A 4 22.14 18.76 12.11
CA VAL A 4 21.28 17.60 12.31
C VAL A 4 20.85 17.08 10.94
N ILE A 5 21.33 15.90 10.57
CA ILE A 5 21.03 15.25 9.30
C ILE A 5 19.86 14.29 9.51
N LEU A 6 18.75 14.50 8.81
CA LEU A 6 17.67 13.52 8.69
C LEU A 6 17.82 12.75 7.38
N MET A 7 18.06 11.44 7.47
CA MET A 7 18.08 10.60 6.27
C MET A 7 16.66 10.25 5.85
N LYS A 8 16.34 10.39 4.57
CA LYS A 8 15.04 10.06 3.98
C LYS A 8 15.21 8.94 2.96
N GLY A 9 14.48 7.85 3.12
CA GLY A 9 14.56 6.71 2.20
C GLY A 9 13.81 5.48 2.68
N LEU A 10 13.50 4.57 1.77
CA LEU A 10 12.77 3.32 2.06
C LEU A 10 13.53 2.40 3.03
N PRO A 11 12.85 1.52 3.79
CA PRO A 11 13.51 0.35 4.39
C PRO A 11 14.33 -0.40 3.32
N GLY A 12 15.53 -0.85 3.67
CA GLY A 12 16.46 -1.48 2.70
C GLY A 12 17.31 -0.51 1.86
N SER A 13 17.06 0.81 1.88
CA SER A 13 17.83 1.77 1.07
C SER A 13 19.28 2.01 1.51
N GLY A 14 19.69 1.51 2.67
CA GLY A 14 21.07 1.63 3.16
C GLY A 14 21.34 2.82 4.09
N LYS A 15 20.30 3.55 4.54
CA LYS A 15 20.42 4.66 5.51
C LYS A 15 21.30 4.31 6.72
N SER A 16 21.01 3.19 7.40
CA SER A 16 21.74 2.81 8.60
C SER A 16 23.20 2.46 8.33
N THR A 17 23.51 1.91 7.15
CA THR A 17 24.89 1.66 6.71
C THR A 17 25.63 2.98 6.55
N LEU A 18 25.02 3.95 5.88
CA LEU A 18 25.60 5.28 5.69
C LEU A 18 25.75 6.03 7.02
N ALA A 19 24.76 5.98 7.90
CA ALA A 19 24.81 6.63 9.20
C ALA A 19 25.90 6.06 10.10
N LYS A 20 26.05 4.73 10.14
CA LYS A 20 27.15 4.07 10.86
C LYS A 20 28.51 4.45 10.29
N LYS A 21 28.64 4.54 8.96
CA LYS A 21 29.86 5.01 8.30
C LYS A 21 30.22 6.45 8.71
N ILE A 22 29.25 7.38 8.67
CA ILE A 22 29.46 8.78 9.09
C ILE A 22 30.01 8.86 10.52
N VAL A 23 29.44 8.08 11.46
CA VAL A 23 29.91 8.05 12.85
C VAL A 23 31.29 7.41 12.97
N ALA A 24 31.55 6.31 12.27
CA ALA A 24 32.85 5.62 12.31
C ALA A 24 34.00 6.48 11.76
N GLU A 25 33.74 7.26 10.72
CA GLU A 25 34.70 8.22 10.15
C GLU A 25 34.88 9.48 11.02
N ASN A 26 33.97 9.70 11.99
CA ASN A 26 33.96 10.90 12.84
C ASN A 26 33.63 10.56 14.32
N PRO A 27 34.43 9.72 15.00
CA PRO A 27 34.05 8.99 16.23
C PRO A 27 33.76 9.86 17.47
N GLU A 28 34.05 11.16 17.43
CA GLU A 28 33.77 12.10 18.53
C GLU A 28 32.83 13.24 18.14
N ASN A 29 32.53 13.40 16.86
CA ASN A 29 31.83 14.56 16.33
C ASN A 29 30.37 14.27 16.00
N TYR A 30 30.01 13.02 15.74
CA TYR A 30 28.65 12.63 15.39
C TYR A 30 28.03 11.68 16.41
N LYS A 31 26.73 11.84 16.63
CA LYS A 31 25.86 10.88 17.32
C LYS A 31 24.78 10.39 16.38
N ARG A 32 24.61 9.07 16.29
CA ARG A 32 23.51 8.43 15.55
C ARG A 32 22.33 8.21 16.48
N ILE A 33 21.14 8.60 16.04
CA ILE A 33 19.89 8.41 16.77
C ILE A 33 18.90 7.71 15.85
N ASN A 34 18.39 6.56 16.29
CA ASN A 34 17.52 5.70 15.50
C ASN A 34 16.36 5.17 16.34
N ARG A 35 15.11 5.30 15.86
CA ARG A 35 13.95 4.82 16.62
C ARG A 35 13.83 3.30 16.69
N ASP A 36 14.29 2.55 15.70
CA ASP A 36 14.27 1.08 15.76
C ASP A 36 15.23 0.56 16.83
N ASP A 37 16.40 1.18 16.98
CA ASP A 37 17.34 0.84 18.06
C ASP A 37 16.75 1.22 19.45
N LEU A 38 16.06 2.36 19.56
CA LEU A 38 15.36 2.72 20.80
C LEU A 38 14.20 1.76 21.12
N ARG A 39 13.42 1.34 20.12
CA ARG A 39 12.36 0.32 20.32
C ARG A 39 12.95 -1.02 20.73
N ALA A 40 14.06 -1.44 20.12
CA ALA A 40 14.76 -2.66 20.50
C ALA A 40 15.25 -2.60 21.95
N MET A 41 15.79 -1.44 22.36
CA MET A 41 16.29 -1.20 23.71
C MET A 41 15.18 -1.17 24.77
N PHE A 42 14.10 -0.43 24.54
CA PHE A 42 13.07 -0.21 25.57
C PHE A 42 11.96 -1.25 25.58
N ASP A 43 11.58 -1.74 24.40
CA ASP A 43 10.34 -2.49 24.21
C ASP A 43 10.57 -3.85 23.51
N ASN A 44 11.82 -4.31 23.42
CA ASN A 44 12.22 -5.52 22.68
C ASN A 44 11.69 -5.52 21.22
N GLY A 45 11.57 -4.32 20.62
CA GLY A 45 11.03 -4.11 19.28
C GLY A 45 9.49 -4.13 19.19
N ILE A 46 8.77 -4.27 20.30
CA ILE A 46 7.30 -4.28 20.32
C ILE A 46 6.76 -2.86 20.15
N THR A 47 5.93 -2.68 19.13
CA THR A 47 5.32 -1.39 18.82
C THR A 47 3.92 -1.26 19.40
N SER A 48 3.67 -0.21 20.18
CA SER A 48 2.34 0.21 20.63
C SER A 48 2.23 1.73 20.55
N GLN A 49 1.01 2.28 20.64
CA GLN A 49 0.82 3.74 20.64
C GLN A 49 1.53 4.41 21.83
N SER A 50 1.50 3.77 23.00
CA SER A 50 2.18 4.25 24.21
C SER A 50 3.71 4.19 24.05
N ASN A 51 4.23 3.06 23.58
CA ASN A 51 5.67 2.84 23.37
C ASN A 51 6.22 3.84 22.34
N GLU A 52 5.52 4.04 21.23
CA GLU A 52 5.96 4.98 20.19
C GLU A 52 5.98 6.43 20.70
N LYS A 53 5.05 6.80 21.59
CA LYS A 53 5.04 8.12 22.24
C LYS A 53 6.25 8.29 23.16
N PHE A 54 6.63 7.25 23.89
CA PHE A 54 7.82 7.24 24.75
C PHE A 54 9.11 7.34 23.92
N VAL A 55 9.28 6.48 22.91
CA VAL A 55 10.45 6.49 22.00
C VAL A 55 10.66 7.86 21.35
N LYS A 56 9.60 8.53 20.91
CA LYS A 56 9.68 9.89 20.34
C LYS A 56 10.18 10.92 21.35
N LYS A 57 9.72 10.87 22.61
CA LYS A 57 10.19 11.77 23.67
C LYS A 57 11.67 11.53 23.98
N VAL A 58 12.09 10.28 24.10
CA VAL A 58 13.50 9.96 24.36
C VAL A 58 14.40 10.41 23.22
N ARG A 59 13.98 10.20 21.96
CA ARG A 59 14.70 10.72 20.79
C ARG A 59 14.90 12.23 20.90
N ASP A 60 13.86 12.99 21.26
CA ASP A 60 13.95 14.45 21.39
C ASP A 60 14.95 14.86 22.49
N LEU A 61 14.97 14.16 23.62
CA LEU A 61 15.95 14.36 24.69
C LEU A 61 17.38 14.08 24.21
N LEU A 62 17.58 12.98 23.46
CA LEU A 62 18.89 12.61 22.91
C LEU A 62 19.39 13.65 21.90
N ILE A 63 18.49 14.22 21.09
CA ILE A 63 18.83 15.30 20.16
C ILE A 63 19.35 16.51 20.93
N VAL A 64 18.57 17.03 21.88
CA VAL A 64 18.95 18.22 22.65
C VAL A 64 20.25 17.99 23.42
N LYS A 65 20.38 16.85 24.11
CA LYS A 65 21.59 16.54 24.88
C LYS A 65 22.82 16.44 23.98
N SER A 66 22.70 15.86 22.79
CA SER A 66 23.81 15.78 21.84
C SER A 66 24.23 17.17 21.34
N LEU A 67 23.28 18.08 21.11
CA LEU A 67 23.59 19.46 20.74
C LEU A 67 24.28 20.22 21.87
N GLU A 68 23.82 20.07 23.12
CA GLU A 68 24.49 20.67 24.30
C GLU A 68 25.95 20.24 24.43
N GLU A 69 26.25 18.97 24.12
CA GLU A 69 27.61 18.41 24.09
C GLU A 69 28.40 18.77 22.81
N GLY A 70 27.89 19.71 22.00
CA GLY A 70 28.55 20.20 20.80
C GLY A 70 28.59 19.22 19.63
N LYS A 71 27.80 18.13 19.67
CA LYS A 71 27.84 17.07 18.66
C LYS A 71 26.94 17.38 17.46
N ASN A 72 27.34 16.88 16.30
CA ASN A 72 26.47 16.73 15.13
C ASN A 72 25.62 15.47 15.28
N ILE A 73 24.48 15.44 14.61
CA ILE A 73 23.51 14.37 14.77
C ILE A 73 23.15 13.80 13.40
N VAL A 74 23.08 12.48 13.31
CA VAL A 74 22.49 11.76 12.17
C VAL A 74 21.29 10.95 12.64
N ILE A 75 20.14 11.18 12.03
CA ILE A 75 18.87 10.50 12.31
C ILE A 75 18.52 9.63 11.10
N ASP A 76 18.69 8.32 11.22
CA ASP A 76 18.55 7.36 10.12
C ASP A 76 17.23 6.58 10.14
N ASP A 77 16.20 7.18 10.72
CA ASP A 77 14.80 6.79 10.53
C ASP A 77 14.40 6.84 9.04
N THR A 78 13.24 6.29 8.65
CA THR A 78 12.76 6.37 7.25
C THR A 78 12.47 7.80 6.77
N ASN A 79 11.98 8.67 7.67
CA ASN A 79 11.68 10.10 7.44
C ASN A 79 10.93 10.41 6.14
N LEU A 80 10.05 9.50 5.71
CA LEU A 80 9.31 9.64 4.46
C LEU A 80 8.22 10.74 4.54
N SER A 81 7.64 10.95 5.73
CA SER A 81 6.72 12.06 5.97
C SER A 81 7.41 13.27 6.60
N GLU A 82 6.85 14.46 6.36
CA GLU A 82 7.38 15.71 6.91
C GLU A 82 7.21 15.85 8.42
N THR A 83 6.41 14.99 9.08
CA THR A 83 6.11 15.10 10.50
C THR A 83 7.38 15.10 11.35
N ASN A 84 8.35 14.23 11.01
CA ASN A 84 9.59 14.17 11.76
C ASN A 84 10.49 15.39 11.48
N LEU A 85 10.58 15.81 10.21
CA LEU A 85 11.33 16.99 9.81
C LEU A 85 10.84 18.24 10.55
N ARG A 86 9.51 18.46 10.60
CA ARG A 86 8.91 19.59 11.31
C ARG A 86 9.25 19.57 12.79
N ARG A 87 9.11 18.41 13.45
CA ARG A 87 9.42 18.26 14.89
C ARG A 87 10.89 18.51 15.20
N VAL A 88 11.81 17.94 14.41
CA VAL A 88 13.25 18.13 14.63
C VAL A 88 13.67 19.56 14.32
N SER A 89 13.12 20.18 13.26
CA SER A 89 13.36 21.58 12.93
C SER A 89 12.92 22.51 14.06
N GLN A 90 11.75 22.25 14.64
CA GLN A 90 11.26 22.99 15.80
C GLN A 90 12.21 22.85 17.01
N LEU A 91 12.66 21.63 17.34
CA LEU A 91 13.61 21.40 18.44
C LEU A 91 14.93 22.17 18.24
N VAL A 92 15.46 22.13 17.03
CA VAL A 92 16.71 22.80 16.69
C VAL A 92 16.53 24.32 16.75
N GLN A 93 15.40 24.85 16.31
CA GLN A 93 15.07 26.26 16.43
C GLN A 93 14.95 26.72 17.89
N GLU A 94 14.26 25.94 18.73
CA GLU A 94 14.14 26.19 20.18
C GLU A 94 15.52 26.19 20.85
N TYR A 95 16.39 25.23 20.52
CA TYR A 95 17.77 25.15 21.01
C TYR A 95 18.60 26.37 20.57
N ASN A 96 18.54 26.73 19.28
CA ASN A 96 19.28 27.86 18.73
C ASN A 96 18.92 29.17 19.44
N THR A 97 17.62 29.42 19.66
CA THR A 97 17.12 30.59 20.39
C THR A 97 17.59 30.59 21.85
N LYS A 98 17.47 29.44 22.54
CA LYS A 98 17.78 29.33 23.98
C LYS A 98 19.28 29.52 24.27
N PHE A 99 20.15 29.01 23.41
CA PHE A 99 21.59 28.98 23.65
C PHE A 99 22.39 29.96 22.78
N ASN A 100 21.71 30.78 21.97
CA ASN A 100 22.30 31.68 20.97
C ASN A 100 23.29 30.96 20.04
N GLN A 101 22.81 29.86 19.45
CA GLN A 101 23.60 28.98 18.59
C GLN A 101 23.04 28.94 17.18
N LYS A 102 23.86 28.47 16.23
CA LYS A 102 23.46 28.29 14.82
C LYS A 102 23.68 26.84 14.39
N VAL A 103 22.67 26.00 14.62
CA VAL A 103 22.59 24.61 14.17
C VAL A 103 21.61 24.52 13.00
N GLU A 104 22.00 23.81 11.95
CA GLU A 104 21.18 23.62 10.74
C GLU A 104 20.58 22.21 10.66
N VAL A 105 19.42 22.10 10.01
CA VAL A 105 18.76 20.82 9.73
C VAL A 105 18.87 20.52 8.25
N GLU A 106 19.51 19.39 7.92
CA GLU A 106 19.73 18.94 6.54
C GLU A 106 18.91 17.66 6.30
N VAL A 107 18.28 17.54 5.13
CA VAL A 107 17.67 16.29 4.68
C VAL A 107 18.62 15.62 3.70
N MET A 108 18.99 14.38 3.99
CA MET A 108 19.81 13.55 3.10
C MET A 108 18.95 12.46 2.48
N GLU A 109 18.65 12.58 1.20
CA GLU A 109 17.90 11.57 0.47
C GLU A 109 18.81 10.38 0.13
N VAL A 110 18.36 9.18 0.50
CA VAL A 110 19.01 7.91 0.18
C VAL A 110 18.10 7.20 -0.82
N ASN A 111 18.27 7.58 -2.08
CA ASN A 111 17.50 7.05 -3.20
C ASN A 111 18.09 5.71 -3.62
N THR A 112 17.28 4.67 -3.54
CA THR A 112 17.64 3.30 -3.95
C THR A 112 16.40 2.72 -4.58
N ASP A 113 16.58 2.01 -5.69
CA ASP A 113 15.49 1.36 -6.40
C ASP A 113 14.65 0.47 -5.45
N VAL A 114 13.34 0.47 -5.65
CA VAL A 114 12.40 -0.24 -4.78
C VAL A 114 12.63 -1.75 -4.82
N ALA A 115 13.01 -2.34 -5.95
CA ALA A 115 13.31 -3.76 -6.06
C ALA A 115 14.57 -4.10 -5.24
N VAL A 116 15.62 -3.30 -5.34
CA VAL A 116 16.83 -3.46 -4.52
C VAL A 116 16.52 -3.31 -3.03
N CYS A 117 15.63 -2.39 -2.65
CA CYS A 117 15.17 -2.25 -1.27
C CYS A 117 14.46 -3.52 -0.77
N ILE A 118 13.60 -4.12 -1.60
CA ILE A 118 12.88 -5.36 -1.28
C ILE A 118 13.84 -6.54 -1.12
N GLU A 119 14.76 -6.73 -2.07
CA GLU A 119 15.78 -7.80 -2.02
C GLU A 119 16.62 -7.70 -0.75
N ARG A 120 17.10 -6.50 -0.42
CA ARG A 120 17.88 -6.26 0.80
C ARG A 120 17.07 -6.46 2.06
N ASP A 121 15.79 -6.08 2.05
CA ASP A 121 14.92 -6.25 3.22
C ASP A 121 14.63 -7.72 3.50
N ALA A 122 14.47 -8.55 2.47
CA ALA A 122 14.26 -9.99 2.58
C ALA A 122 15.43 -10.72 3.28
N LEU A 123 16.65 -10.18 3.20
CA LEU A 123 17.85 -10.74 3.83
C LEU A 123 18.08 -10.26 5.27
N ARG A 124 17.22 -9.39 5.80
CA ARG A 124 17.35 -8.88 7.19
C ARG A 124 16.84 -9.89 8.19
N GLU A 125 17.43 -9.86 9.40
CA GLU A 125 16.95 -10.64 10.55
C GLU A 125 15.49 -10.31 10.90
N LYS A 126 15.09 -9.04 10.77
CA LYS A 126 13.72 -8.55 10.98
C LYS A 126 13.27 -7.77 9.74
N PRO A 127 12.73 -8.45 8.70
CA PRO A 127 12.26 -7.79 7.49
C PRO A 127 11.01 -6.95 7.80
N VAL A 128 10.89 -5.81 7.12
CA VAL A 128 9.67 -4.98 7.14
C VAL A 128 8.61 -5.58 6.22
N GLY A 129 9.04 -6.26 5.15
CA GLY A 129 8.20 -6.99 4.21
C GLY A 129 7.90 -6.20 2.93
N GLU A 130 7.90 -6.91 1.80
CA GLU A 130 7.72 -6.35 0.46
C GLU A 130 6.47 -5.46 0.35
N LYS A 131 5.33 -5.94 0.85
CA LYS A 131 4.05 -5.21 0.79
C LYS A 131 4.14 -3.84 1.46
N VAL A 132 4.85 -3.76 2.59
CA VAL A 132 5.02 -2.51 3.35
C VAL A 132 5.96 -1.57 2.59
N ILE A 133 7.06 -2.09 2.03
CA ILE A 133 8.00 -1.28 1.24
C ILE A 133 7.32 -0.74 -0.01
N ARG A 134 6.58 -1.56 -0.76
CA ARG A 134 5.81 -1.10 -1.92
C ARG A 134 4.78 -0.06 -1.53
N LYS A 135 4.05 -0.26 -0.42
CA LYS A 135 3.11 0.74 0.11
C LYS A 135 3.80 2.07 0.42
N MET A 136 4.94 2.04 1.11
CA MET A 136 5.73 3.24 1.40
C MET A 136 6.26 3.91 0.13
N HIS A 137 6.75 3.15 -0.85
CA HIS A 137 7.22 3.66 -2.13
C HIS A 137 6.10 4.42 -2.85
N ARG A 138 4.94 3.77 -3.00
CA ARG A 138 3.75 4.37 -3.62
C ARG A 138 3.24 5.61 -2.91
N GLN A 139 3.35 5.67 -1.58
CA GLN A 139 2.87 6.81 -0.80
C GLN A 139 3.77 8.04 -0.96
N PHE A 140 5.08 7.86 -1.07
CA PHE A 140 6.05 8.95 -0.88
C PHE A 140 6.95 9.23 -2.09
N PHE A 141 7.03 8.32 -3.06
CA PHE A 141 7.90 8.42 -4.24
C PHE A 141 7.09 8.30 -5.52
N LYS A 142 5.84 8.79 -5.54
CA LYS A 142 4.98 8.70 -6.72
C LYS A 142 5.68 9.25 -7.98
N ASP A 143 6.11 8.32 -8.83
CA ASP A 143 5.77 8.41 -10.25
C ASP A 143 4.24 8.48 -10.33
N SER A 144 3.73 9.32 -11.24
CA SER A 144 2.30 9.42 -11.56
C SER A 144 1.67 8.03 -11.65
N PRO A 145 0.39 7.83 -11.25
CA PRO A 145 -0.26 6.55 -11.48
C PRO A 145 -0.33 6.29 -12.99
N GLU A 146 0.68 5.63 -13.53
CA GLU A 146 0.70 5.16 -14.90
C GLU A 146 -0.11 3.88 -14.92
N TYR A 147 -1.27 3.96 -15.58
CA TYR A 147 -2.00 2.77 -15.96
C TYR A 147 -1.14 1.96 -16.95
N CYS A 148 -1.29 0.63 -16.95
CA CYS A 148 -0.59 -0.18 -17.92
C CYS A 148 -0.99 0.26 -19.34
N ALA A 149 -0.02 0.28 -20.26
CA ALA A 149 -0.33 0.45 -21.67
C ALA A 149 -1.25 -0.69 -22.12
N GLN A 150 -2.35 -0.34 -22.78
CA GLN A 150 -3.31 -1.27 -23.36
C GLN A 150 -3.42 -1.00 -24.85
N ASN A 151 -3.67 -2.03 -25.65
CA ASN A 151 -3.94 -1.86 -27.07
C ASN A 151 -5.34 -1.22 -27.27
N PRO A 152 -5.43 0.02 -27.79
CA PRO A 152 -6.71 0.71 -27.96
C PRO A 152 -7.62 0.09 -29.03
N ASP A 153 -7.09 -0.79 -29.89
CA ASP A 153 -7.85 -1.46 -30.95
C ASP A 153 -8.62 -2.69 -30.44
N LEU A 154 -8.39 -3.12 -29.20
CA LEU A 154 -9.11 -4.24 -28.59
C LEU A 154 -10.55 -3.85 -28.20
N PRO A 155 -11.50 -4.81 -28.18
CA PRO A 155 -12.84 -4.58 -27.66
C PRO A 155 -12.81 -3.95 -26.27
N LYS A 156 -13.50 -2.83 -26.12
CA LYS A 156 -13.57 -2.14 -24.83
C LYS A 156 -14.40 -2.94 -23.84
N ALA A 157 -13.92 -3.05 -22.61
CA ALA A 157 -14.55 -3.82 -21.56
C ALA A 157 -14.54 -3.08 -20.21
N ILE A 158 -15.50 -3.42 -19.36
CA ILE A 158 -15.44 -3.15 -17.92
C ILE A 158 -15.42 -4.47 -17.17
N ILE A 159 -14.64 -4.52 -16.09
CA ILE A 159 -14.62 -5.66 -15.18
C ILE A 159 -15.49 -5.32 -13.97
N CYS A 160 -16.35 -6.25 -13.55
CA CYS A 160 -17.13 -6.09 -12.33
C CYS A 160 -17.03 -7.32 -11.45
N ASP A 161 -16.69 -7.09 -10.18
CA ASP A 161 -16.83 -8.09 -9.14
C ASP A 161 -18.31 -8.35 -8.77
N LEU A 162 -18.56 -9.48 -8.10
CA LEU A 162 -19.89 -9.83 -7.59
C LEU A 162 -20.07 -9.49 -6.11
N ASP A 163 -19.41 -10.20 -5.21
CA ASP A 163 -19.72 -10.19 -3.77
C ASP A 163 -19.26 -8.89 -3.10
N GLY A 164 -20.21 -8.08 -2.62
CA GLY A 164 -19.94 -6.75 -2.06
C GLY A 164 -19.87 -5.64 -3.13
N THR A 165 -19.82 -6.03 -4.41
CA THR A 165 -19.81 -5.12 -5.57
C THR A 165 -21.17 -5.07 -6.26
N LEU A 166 -21.51 -6.05 -7.10
CA LEU A 166 -22.82 -6.14 -7.77
C LEU A 166 -23.90 -6.78 -6.88
N ALA A 167 -23.51 -7.76 -6.07
CA ALA A 167 -24.38 -8.52 -5.18
C ALA A 167 -24.09 -8.15 -3.72
N LEU A 168 -25.10 -7.60 -3.04
CA LEU A 168 -25.06 -7.30 -1.62
C LEU A 168 -25.46 -8.53 -0.83
N MET A 169 -24.50 -9.08 -0.10
CA MET A 169 -24.67 -10.31 0.66
C MET A 169 -25.48 -10.02 1.92
N ASN A 170 -26.78 -10.32 1.87
CA ASN A 170 -27.73 -10.05 2.96
C ASN A 170 -27.57 -11.05 4.13
N GLY A 171 -26.42 -11.03 4.79
CA GLY A 171 -26.05 -11.96 5.86
C GLY A 171 -25.56 -13.34 5.39
N ARG A 172 -25.41 -13.54 4.08
CA ARG A 172 -24.84 -14.78 3.50
C ARG A 172 -23.37 -14.95 3.90
N ASN A 173 -22.95 -16.20 4.09
CA ASN A 173 -21.53 -16.53 4.29
C ASN A 173 -20.72 -16.25 3.00
N PRO A 174 -19.64 -15.45 3.05
CA PRO A 174 -18.79 -15.15 1.88
C PRO A 174 -18.16 -16.36 1.20
N PHE A 175 -17.96 -17.46 1.93
CA PHE A 175 -17.35 -18.68 1.39
C PHE A 175 -18.37 -19.70 0.89
N ASP A 176 -19.67 -19.46 1.12
CA ASP A 176 -20.75 -20.33 0.65
C ASP A 176 -21.74 -19.51 -0.21
N ALA A 177 -21.61 -19.66 -1.52
CA ALA A 177 -22.46 -19.01 -2.51
C ALA A 177 -23.60 -19.91 -2.98
N SER A 178 -23.96 -20.96 -2.24
CA SER A 178 -25.08 -21.86 -2.58
C SER A 178 -26.43 -21.14 -2.70
N LYS A 179 -26.61 -20.03 -1.98
CA LYS A 179 -27.82 -19.21 -1.94
C LYS A 179 -27.62 -17.78 -2.45
N CYS A 180 -26.63 -17.54 -3.31
CA CYS A 180 -26.36 -16.18 -3.79
C CYS A 180 -27.45 -15.61 -4.72
N ASP A 181 -28.40 -16.43 -5.18
CA ASP A 181 -29.64 -16.00 -5.86
C ASP A 181 -30.64 -15.28 -4.95
N GLU A 182 -30.44 -15.37 -3.64
CA GLU A 182 -31.17 -14.62 -2.62
C GLU A 182 -30.50 -13.28 -2.26
N ASP A 183 -29.27 -13.01 -2.73
CA ASP A 183 -28.57 -11.74 -2.48
C ASP A 183 -29.35 -10.55 -3.06
N GLU A 184 -29.11 -9.35 -2.50
CA GLU A 184 -29.71 -8.11 -2.99
C GLU A 184 -28.88 -7.49 -4.11
N LEU A 185 -29.53 -6.79 -5.04
CA LEU A 185 -28.83 -6.09 -6.12
C LEU A 185 -28.30 -4.74 -5.66
N ASN A 186 -27.01 -4.48 -5.89
CA ASN A 186 -26.45 -3.13 -5.78
C ASN A 186 -26.88 -2.30 -7.00
N ASN A 187 -28.06 -1.66 -6.91
CA ASN A 187 -28.68 -0.93 -8.02
C ASN A 187 -27.76 0.13 -8.68
N PRO A 188 -27.01 0.97 -7.94
CA PRO A 188 -26.03 1.87 -8.55
C PRO A 188 -25.01 1.16 -9.44
N VAL A 189 -24.43 0.05 -8.98
CA VAL A 189 -23.47 -0.74 -9.76
C VAL A 189 -24.13 -1.37 -10.99
N ALA A 190 -25.31 -1.97 -10.82
CA ALA A 190 -26.08 -2.54 -11.92
C ALA A 190 -26.41 -1.50 -13.01
N ASN A 191 -26.71 -0.26 -12.62
CA ASN A 191 -26.95 0.84 -13.56
C ASN A 191 -25.69 1.22 -14.34
N VAL A 192 -24.50 1.15 -13.73
CA VAL A 192 -23.23 1.32 -14.47
C VAL A 192 -23.10 0.24 -15.53
N LEU A 193 -23.29 -1.04 -15.17
CA LEU A 193 -23.16 -2.15 -16.13
C LEU A 193 -24.13 -2.00 -17.31
N ARG A 194 -25.41 -1.73 -17.02
CA ARG A 194 -26.45 -1.53 -18.05
C ARG A 194 -26.12 -0.36 -18.97
N ASN A 195 -25.61 0.74 -18.44
CA ASN A 195 -25.25 1.91 -19.25
C ASN A 195 -24.03 1.63 -20.14
N TYR A 196 -22.99 0.99 -19.62
CA TYR A 196 -21.81 0.64 -20.41
C TYR A 196 -22.12 -0.42 -21.47
N LYS A 197 -23.02 -1.38 -21.17
CA LYS A 197 -23.50 -2.35 -22.17
C LYS A 197 -24.19 -1.65 -23.35
N LYS A 198 -25.05 -0.66 -23.08
CA LYS A 198 -25.69 0.18 -24.11
C LYS A 198 -24.68 0.99 -24.95
N LEU A 199 -23.55 1.36 -24.37
CA LEU A 199 -22.44 2.02 -25.08
C LEU A 199 -21.59 1.04 -25.91
N GLY A 200 -21.91 -0.26 -25.91
CA GLY A 200 -21.20 -1.30 -26.65
C GLY A 200 -19.98 -1.88 -25.93
N TYR A 201 -19.79 -1.58 -24.64
CA TYR A 201 -18.72 -2.19 -23.86
C TYR A 201 -19.05 -3.65 -23.52
N GLN A 202 -18.02 -4.47 -23.49
CA GLN A 202 -18.07 -5.83 -22.98
C GLN A 202 -18.13 -5.79 -21.44
N ILE A 203 -19.04 -6.53 -20.84
CA ILE A 203 -19.20 -6.62 -19.39
C ILE A 203 -18.62 -7.95 -18.93
N LEU A 204 -17.47 -7.90 -18.25
CA LEU A 204 -16.75 -9.08 -17.77
C LEU A 204 -16.99 -9.21 -16.26
N LEU A 205 -17.77 -10.21 -15.85
CA LEU A 205 -18.00 -10.51 -14.45
C LEU A 205 -16.89 -11.42 -13.93
N VAL A 206 -16.18 -10.99 -12.89
CA VAL A 206 -15.06 -11.73 -12.30
C VAL A 206 -15.32 -11.94 -10.82
N SER A 207 -15.51 -13.20 -10.42
CA SER A 207 -15.96 -13.52 -9.06
C SER A 207 -14.99 -14.41 -8.30
N GLY A 208 -14.86 -14.11 -6.99
CA GLY A 208 -14.23 -14.99 -6.02
C GLY A 208 -15.07 -16.22 -5.65
N ARG A 209 -16.34 -16.30 -6.05
CA ARG A 209 -17.19 -17.49 -5.84
C ARG A 209 -16.60 -18.69 -6.58
N GLU A 210 -16.60 -19.87 -5.96
CA GLU A 210 -16.23 -21.11 -6.65
C GLU A 210 -17.22 -21.45 -7.77
N ASP A 211 -16.73 -22.00 -8.87
CA ASP A 211 -17.50 -22.39 -10.06
C ASP A 211 -18.57 -23.47 -9.79
N ARG A 212 -18.45 -24.26 -8.70
CA ARG A 212 -19.56 -25.11 -8.21
C ARG A 212 -20.83 -24.32 -7.86
N TYR A 213 -20.71 -23.02 -7.61
CA TYR A 213 -21.82 -22.10 -7.34
C TYR A 213 -22.19 -21.25 -8.58
N LYS A 214 -21.83 -21.72 -9.78
CA LYS A 214 -22.20 -21.05 -11.03
C LYS A 214 -23.71 -20.97 -11.21
N GLU A 215 -24.43 -22.07 -11.01
CA GLU A 215 -25.90 -22.12 -11.15
C GLU A 215 -26.65 -21.09 -10.31
N PRO A 216 -26.45 -20.98 -8.97
CA PRO A 216 -27.09 -19.92 -8.19
C PRO A 216 -26.63 -18.51 -8.60
N THR A 217 -25.40 -18.36 -9.09
CA THR A 217 -24.92 -17.06 -9.61
C THR A 217 -25.65 -16.68 -10.91
N LEU A 218 -25.89 -17.62 -11.81
CA LEU A 218 -26.65 -17.39 -13.04
C LEU A 218 -28.08 -17.00 -12.74
N ARG A 219 -28.75 -17.67 -11.78
CA ARG A 219 -30.11 -17.30 -11.34
C ARG A 219 -30.18 -15.89 -10.77
N PHE A 220 -29.18 -15.47 -9.98
CA PHE A 220 -29.08 -14.08 -9.51
C PHE A 220 -29.04 -13.09 -10.68
N LEU A 221 -28.17 -13.33 -11.65
CA LEU A 221 -27.97 -12.44 -12.79
C LEU A 221 -29.21 -12.37 -13.69
N GLU A 222 -29.87 -13.52 -13.93
CA GLU A 222 -31.11 -13.62 -14.71
C GLU A 222 -32.26 -12.90 -14.02
N LYS A 223 -32.48 -13.16 -12.73
CA LYS A 223 -33.51 -12.50 -11.91
C LYS A 223 -33.43 -10.98 -11.93
N HIS A 224 -32.21 -10.44 -12.05
CA HIS A 224 -31.95 -9.01 -12.06
C HIS A 224 -31.70 -8.43 -13.46
N GLU A 225 -31.89 -9.23 -14.51
CA GLU A 225 -31.73 -8.83 -15.92
C GLU A 225 -30.37 -8.14 -16.16
N ILE A 226 -29.31 -8.75 -15.63
CA ILE A 226 -27.94 -8.27 -15.84
C ILE A 226 -27.41 -8.88 -17.12
N GLU A 227 -27.23 -8.04 -18.14
CA GLU A 227 -26.54 -8.41 -19.38
C GLU A 227 -25.03 -8.44 -19.16
N TYR A 228 -24.38 -9.54 -19.55
CA TYR A 228 -22.93 -9.71 -19.48
C TYR A 228 -22.40 -10.55 -20.63
N ASP A 229 -21.09 -10.44 -20.90
CA ASP A 229 -20.42 -11.15 -22.00
C ASP A 229 -19.65 -12.37 -21.50
N ASP A 230 -19.04 -12.27 -20.30
CA ASP A 230 -18.36 -13.38 -19.66
C ASP A 230 -18.57 -13.39 -18.14
N LEU A 231 -18.65 -14.60 -17.58
CA LEU A 231 -18.64 -14.86 -16.14
C LEU A 231 -17.48 -15.80 -15.81
N ILE A 232 -16.43 -15.24 -15.22
CA ILE A 232 -15.20 -15.95 -14.86
C ILE A 232 -15.15 -16.11 -13.34
N MET A 233 -15.09 -17.37 -12.89
CA MET A 233 -15.22 -17.73 -11.48
C MET A 233 -13.97 -18.47 -10.99
N ARG A 234 -13.78 -18.50 -9.68
CA ARG A 234 -12.74 -19.29 -9.01
C ARG A 234 -12.97 -20.79 -9.27
N LYS A 235 -11.91 -21.53 -9.59
CA LYS A 235 -11.99 -22.99 -9.73
C LYS A 235 -12.35 -23.64 -8.39
N THR A 236 -13.27 -24.61 -8.40
CA THR A 236 -13.65 -25.35 -7.18
C THR A 236 -12.44 -25.95 -6.48
N LYS A 237 -12.39 -25.82 -5.14
CA LYS A 237 -11.28 -26.20 -4.24
C LYS A 237 -10.02 -25.33 -4.31
N ASP A 238 -10.02 -24.22 -5.06
CA ASP A 238 -8.91 -23.27 -5.00
C ASP A 238 -9.04 -22.34 -3.79
N SER A 239 -8.18 -22.58 -2.78
CA SER A 239 -8.15 -21.83 -1.53
C SER A 239 -7.18 -20.64 -1.53
N ARG A 240 -6.58 -20.30 -2.67
CA ARG A 240 -5.69 -19.13 -2.78
C ARG A 240 -6.45 -17.83 -2.51
N LYS A 241 -5.73 -16.76 -2.20
CA LYS A 241 -6.32 -15.45 -1.96
C LYS A 241 -7.02 -14.93 -3.22
N ASP A 242 -8.09 -14.18 -3.01
CA ASP A 242 -8.89 -13.62 -4.11
C ASP A 242 -8.08 -12.75 -5.07
N SER A 243 -7.15 -11.94 -4.52
CA SER A 243 -6.22 -11.15 -5.34
C SER A 243 -5.33 -11.99 -6.26
N ILE A 244 -4.89 -13.17 -5.82
CA ILE A 244 -4.05 -14.07 -6.63
C ILE A 244 -4.88 -14.63 -7.78
N ILE A 245 -6.10 -15.08 -7.49
CA ILE A 245 -6.99 -15.68 -8.49
C ILE A 245 -7.45 -14.63 -9.51
N LYS A 246 -7.85 -13.43 -9.07
CA LYS A 246 -8.22 -12.35 -9.98
C LYS A 246 -7.06 -11.88 -10.85
N THR A 247 -5.83 -11.91 -10.32
CA THR A 247 -4.61 -11.67 -11.11
C THR A 247 -4.37 -12.74 -12.17
N GLU A 248 -4.56 -14.02 -11.82
CA GLU A 248 -4.46 -15.13 -12.76
C GLU A 248 -5.52 -15.01 -13.85
N ILE A 249 -6.79 -14.80 -13.49
CA ILE A 249 -7.91 -14.56 -14.41
C ILE A 249 -7.61 -13.40 -15.36
N TYR A 250 -7.12 -12.28 -14.85
CA TYR A 250 -6.79 -11.14 -15.69
C TYR A 250 -5.73 -11.50 -16.73
N ASN A 251 -4.62 -12.10 -16.31
CA ASN A 251 -3.53 -12.42 -17.23
C ASN A 251 -3.88 -13.50 -18.26
N GLU A 252 -4.68 -14.50 -17.90
CA GLU A 252 -5.00 -15.63 -18.79
C GLU A 252 -6.20 -15.36 -19.71
N SER A 253 -7.21 -14.65 -19.19
CA SER A 253 -8.50 -14.55 -19.84
C SER A 253 -8.81 -13.18 -20.41
N ILE A 254 -8.22 -12.10 -19.88
CA ILE A 254 -8.64 -10.72 -20.19
C ILE A 254 -7.54 -9.93 -20.88
N LYS A 255 -6.32 -10.00 -20.35
CA LYS A 255 -5.14 -9.29 -20.86
C LYS A 255 -4.92 -9.65 -22.32
N ASP A 256 -4.64 -8.63 -23.13
CA ASP A 256 -4.43 -8.71 -24.57
C ASP A 256 -5.65 -9.14 -25.41
N LYS A 257 -6.82 -9.37 -24.79
CA LYS A 257 -8.10 -9.62 -25.48
C LYS A 257 -9.07 -8.46 -25.41
N TYR A 258 -8.95 -7.63 -24.38
CA TYR A 258 -9.82 -6.47 -24.16
C TYR A 258 -9.01 -5.23 -23.81
N PHE A 259 -9.57 -4.07 -24.14
CA PHE A 259 -9.19 -2.79 -23.54
C PHE A 259 -10.05 -2.55 -22.30
N VAL A 260 -9.47 -2.68 -21.11
CA VAL A 260 -10.18 -2.49 -19.84
C VAL A 260 -10.27 -1.00 -19.50
N GLU A 261 -11.48 -0.46 -19.55
CA GLU A 261 -11.77 0.95 -19.27
C GLU A 261 -11.66 1.24 -17.76
N PHE A 262 -12.28 0.38 -16.93
CA PHE A 262 -12.09 0.37 -15.48
C PHE A 262 -12.60 -0.94 -14.87
N VAL A 263 -12.27 -1.13 -13.60
CA VAL A 263 -12.72 -2.23 -12.75
C VAL A 263 -13.62 -1.70 -11.64
N LEU A 264 -14.73 -2.38 -11.37
CA LEU A 264 -15.56 -2.21 -10.18
C LEU A 264 -15.27 -3.36 -9.22
N ASP A 265 -14.82 -3.03 -8.00
CA ASP A 265 -14.52 -4.00 -6.94
C ASP A 265 -14.76 -3.32 -5.59
N ASP A 266 -14.91 -4.06 -4.50
CA ASP A 266 -15.21 -3.51 -3.18
C ASP A 266 -14.04 -3.72 -2.21
N ARG A 267 -13.38 -4.88 -2.26
CA ARG A 267 -12.45 -5.36 -1.24
C ARG A 267 -11.08 -4.71 -1.34
N ASN A 268 -10.59 -4.12 -0.24
CA ASN A 268 -9.34 -3.36 -0.18
C ASN A 268 -8.14 -4.10 -0.81
N GLN A 269 -7.97 -5.39 -0.46
CA GLN A 269 -6.84 -6.19 -0.95
C GLN A 269 -6.88 -6.42 -2.46
N VAL A 270 -8.09 -6.50 -3.04
CA VAL A 270 -8.30 -6.76 -4.46
C VAL A 270 -8.21 -5.46 -5.26
N VAL A 271 -8.84 -4.39 -4.77
CA VAL A 271 -8.69 -3.03 -5.28
C VAL A 271 -7.22 -2.60 -5.34
N ASP A 272 -6.45 -2.88 -4.28
CA ASP A 272 -5.01 -2.64 -4.27
C ASP A 272 -4.29 -3.43 -5.36
N THR A 273 -4.72 -4.66 -5.65
CA THR A 273 -4.12 -5.49 -6.69
C THR A 273 -4.39 -4.88 -8.07
N TRP A 274 -5.64 -4.51 -8.37
CA TRP A 274 -6.02 -3.85 -9.63
C TRP A 274 -5.21 -2.57 -9.87
N ARG A 275 -5.15 -1.69 -8.87
CA ARG A 275 -4.49 -0.38 -9.00
C ARG A 275 -2.98 -0.48 -9.05
N ASN A 276 -2.39 -1.32 -8.18
CA ASN A 276 -0.97 -1.22 -7.91
C ASN A 276 -0.14 -2.23 -8.70
N ASP A 277 -0.66 -3.44 -8.85
CA ASP A 277 0.08 -4.56 -9.42
C ASP A 277 -0.29 -4.71 -10.90
N LEU A 278 -1.58 -4.59 -11.22
CA LEU A 278 -2.10 -4.66 -12.59
C LEU A 278 -2.20 -3.32 -13.29
N LYS A 279 -2.05 -2.21 -12.55
CA LYS A 279 -2.06 -0.83 -13.07
C LYS A 279 -3.32 -0.51 -13.88
N LEU A 280 -4.49 -0.95 -13.42
CA LEU A 280 -5.78 -0.63 -14.02
C LEU A 280 -6.54 0.44 -13.24
N PRO A 281 -7.37 1.26 -13.91
CA PRO A 281 -8.34 2.11 -13.24
C PRO A 281 -9.31 1.22 -12.46
N CYS A 282 -9.50 1.51 -11.16
CA CYS A 282 -10.40 0.72 -10.33
C CYS A 282 -11.19 1.63 -9.40
N PHE A 283 -12.52 1.56 -9.50
CA PHE A 283 -13.46 2.27 -8.65
C PHE A 283 -13.91 1.34 -7.53
N GLN A 284 -13.64 1.77 -6.30
CA GLN A 284 -14.03 1.02 -5.12
C GLN A 284 -15.45 1.40 -4.74
N VAL A 285 -16.40 0.46 -4.88
CA VAL A 285 -17.83 0.79 -4.82
C VAL A 285 -18.42 0.72 -3.41
N TYR A 286 -17.73 0.07 -2.47
CA TYR A 286 -18.14 -0.06 -1.08
C TYR A 286 -16.95 -0.14 -0.12
N TYR A 287 -17.20 -0.06 1.20
CA TYR A 287 -16.17 -0.27 2.21
C TYR A 287 -15.69 -1.73 2.17
N GLY A 288 -14.38 -1.95 2.05
CA GLY A 288 -13.81 -3.27 1.75
C GLY A 288 -12.76 -3.77 2.74
N ASP A 289 -12.78 -3.36 4.00
CA ASP A 289 -11.75 -3.74 4.98
C ASP A 289 -11.97 -5.15 5.56
N PHE A 290 -11.81 -6.17 4.71
CA PHE A 290 -11.93 -7.60 5.06
C PHE A 290 -11.11 -8.51 4.13
#